data_AF-A0A177A998-F1
#
_entry.id   AF-A0A177A998-F1
#
_cell.length_a   1.000
_cell.length_b   1.000
_cell.length_c   1.000
_cell.angle_alpha   90.00
_cell.angle_beta   90.00
_cell.angle_gamma   90.00
#
_symmetry.space_group_name_H-M   'P 1'
#
loop_
_entity.id
_entity.type
_entity.pdbx_description
1 polymer ?
#
loop_
_entity_poly.entity_id
_entity_poly.type
_entity_poly.pdbx_seq_one_letter_code
_entity_poly.pdbx_strand_id
1 'polypeptide(L)'
;MVVKDYLQALSDEGLIKVEKIGSGNWYWAFVSDAKQSKEKVLHDLQTEETKLKTLIADIKRHITEETAQRDEDDEMLEDNGMDRQALLEAHERLLKETTSLDKELAGYSGSDPTEVLRKEKEIQSLKDDAEQFTDNLECIRSYLLDLTNDREQVALVMQSTCGDEYIPGEGLKEL
;
A
#
# COMPACT_ATOMS: atom_id res chain seq x y z
N MET A 1 -41.10 44.23 30.02
CA MET A 1 -40.11 43.42 29.30
C MET A 1 -40.43 43.25 27.81
N VAL A 2 -41.68 43.47 27.38
CA VAL A 2 -42.14 43.24 26.00
C VAL A 2 -41.40 44.06 24.93
N VAL A 3 -41.17 45.37 25.12
CA VAL A 3 -40.57 46.24 24.08
C VAL A 3 -39.14 45.85 23.70
N LYS A 4 -38.35 45.35 24.66
CA LYS A 4 -36.97 44.91 24.41
C LYS A 4 -36.95 43.65 23.55
N ASP A 5 -37.86 42.72 23.83
CA ASP A 5 -37.98 41.46 23.09
C ASP A 5 -38.46 41.73 21.65
N TYR A 6 -39.37 42.69 21.45
CA TYR A 6 -39.79 43.14 20.12
C TYR A 6 -38.66 43.84 19.33
N LEU A 7 -37.85 44.69 19.97
CA LEU A 7 -36.70 45.31 19.32
C LEU A 7 -35.62 44.28 18.96
N GLN A 8 -35.44 43.26 19.79
CA GLN A 8 -34.53 42.16 19.48
C GLN A 8 -35.01 41.36 18.28
N ALA A 9 -36.30 40.97 18.24
CA ALA A 9 -36.88 40.26 17.10
C ALA A 9 -36.75 41.05 15.79
N LEU A 10 -37.01 42.37 15.81
CA LEU A 10 -36.85 43.24 14.63
C LEU A 10 -35.38 43.39 14.20
N SER A 11 -34.43 43.34 15.13
CA SER A 11 -33.00 43.37 14.83
C SER A 11 -32.53 42.04 14.24
N ASP A 12 -33.01 40.92 14.77
CA ASP A 12 -32.67 39.57 14.32
C ASP A 12 -33.20 39.32 12.90
N GLU A 13 -34.37 39.87 12.56
CA GLU A 13 -34.92 39.87 11.20
C GLU A 13 -34.27 40.91 10.26
N GLY A 14 -33.31 41.71 10.76
CA GLY A 14 -32.59 42.72 9.98
C GLY A 14 -33.43 43.91 9.53
N LEU A 15 -34.60 44.14 10.15
CA LEU A 15 -35.53 45.22 9.82
C LEU A 15 -35.12 46.57 10.45
N ILE A 16 -34.39 46.52 11.56
CA ILE A 16 -33.82 47.70 12.22
C ILE A 16 -32.31 47.54 12.37
N LYS A 17 -31.59 48.65 12.26
CA LYS A 17 -30.16 48.72 12.57
C LYS A 17 -30.00 49.16 14.02
N VAL A 18 -29.07 48.52 14.71
CA VAL A 18 -28.71 48.83 16.10
C VAL A 18 -27.25 49.25 16.14
N GLU A 19 -26.99 50.45 16.65
CA GLU A 19 -25.63 50.93 16.87
C GLU A 19 -25.45 51.35 18.32
N LYS A 20 -24.31 50.96 18.90
CA LYS A 20 -23.97 51.33 20.27
C LYS A 20 -23.04 52.53 20.23
N ILE A 21 -23.56 53.69 20.66
CA ILE A 21 -22.80 54.93 20.72
C ILE A 21 -22.69 55.33 22.19
N GLY A 22 -21.49 55.21 22.75
CA GLY A 22 -21.23 55.42 24.18
C GLY A 22 -21.88 54.36 25.07
N SER A 23 -22.67 54.81 26.05
CA SER A 23 -23.40 53.94 26.99
C SER A 23 -24.83 53.58 26.54
N GLY A 24 -25.28 54.10 25.40
CA GLY A 24 -26.63 53.86 24.87
C GLY A 24 -26.67 53.02 23.59
N ASN A 25 -27.78 52.31 23.39
CA ASN A 25 -28.11 51.63 22.12
C ASN A 25 -29.08 52.49 21.32
N TRP A 26 -28.77 52.71 20.05
CA TRP A 26 -29.57 53.49 19.12
C TRP A 26 -30.18 52.58 18.07
N TYR A 27 -31.47 52.77 17.79
CA TYR A 27 -32.24 51.95 16.87
C TYR A 27 -32.80 52.84 15.76
N TRP A 28 -32.55 52.49 14.50
CA TRP A 28 -33.14 53.19 13.37
C TRP A 28 -33.40 52.24 12.20
N ALA A 29 -34.28 52.65 11.29
CA ALA A 29 -34.51 51.95 10.04
C ALA A 29 -34.77 52.96 8.93
N PHE A 30 -34.16 52.75 7.78
CA PHE A 30 -34.47 53.49 6.56
C PHE A 30 -35.23 52.59 5.60
N VAL A 31 -36.30 53.12 4.98
CA VAL A 31 -37.08 52.40 3.96
C VAL A 31 -36.19 52.01 2.76
N SER A 32 -35.13 52.79 2.51
CA SER A 32 -34.13 52.51 1.47
C SER A 32 -33.24 51.29 1.78
N ASP A 33 -32.99 50.96 3.04
CA ASP A 33 -32.10 49.85 3.42
C ASP A 33 -32.69 48.49 2.99
N ALA A 34 -34.01 48.31 3.18
CA ALA A 34 -34.71 47.11 2.76
C ALA A 34 -34.69 46.93 1.22
N LYS A 35 -34.78 48.04 0.48
CA LYS A 35 -34.66 48.05 -0.98
C LYS A 35 -33.23 47.71 -1.42
N GLN A 36 -32.23 48.37 -0.82
CA GLN A 36 -30.82 48.17 -1.14
C GLN A 36 -30.35 46.74 -0.82
N SER A 37 -30.82 46.15 0.29
CA SER A 37 -30.51 44.76 0.65
C SER A 37 -31.05 43.78 -0.41
N LYS A 38 -32.29 43.97 -0.86
CA LYS A 38 -32.88 43.13 -1.92
C LYS A 38 -32.17 43.32 -3.26
N GLU A 39 -31.83 44.54 -3.62
CA GLU A 39 -31.06 44.84 -4.84
C GLU A 39 -29.66 44.21 -4.80
N LYS A 40 -28.99 44.23 -3.65
CA LYS A 40 -27.70 43.55 -3.45
C LYS A 40 -27.83 42.04 -3.62
N VAL A 41 -28.81 41.41 -2.98
CA VAL A 41 -29.04 39.96 -3.14
C VAL A 41 -29.35 39.60 -4.58
N LEU A 42 -30.17 40.40 -5.28
CA LEU A 42 -30.44 40.21 -6.71
C LEU A 42 -29.17 40.35 -7.55
N HIS A 43 -28.34 41.36 -7.28
CA HIS A 43 -27.08 41.54 -7.98
C HIS A 43 -26.13 40.36 -7.74
N ASP A 44 -25.96 39.94 -6.49
CA ASP A 44 -25.12 38.80 -6.11
C ASP A 44 -25.60 37.53 -6.83
N LEU A 45 -26.91 37.25 -6.83
CA LEU A 45 -27.50 36.11 -7.55
C LEU A 45 -27.30 36.20 -9.07
N GLN A 46 -27.44 37.39 -9.66
CA GLN A 46 -27.19 37.60 -11.10
C GLN A 46 -25.71 37.40 -11.46
N THR A 47 -24.79 37.85 -10.60
CA THR A 47 -23.36 37.60 -10.81
C THR A 47 -23.03 36.11 -10.69
N GLU A 48 -23.67 35.39 -9.78
CA GLU A 48 -23.47 33.95 -9.65
C GLU A 48 -24.08 33.18 -10.83
N GLU A 49 -25.27 33.59 -11.28
CA GLU A 49 -25.90 33.02 -12.48
C GLU A 49 -25.02 33.19 -13.72
N THR A 50 -24.42 34.37 -13.91
CA THR A 50 -23.53 34.61 -15.04
C THR A 50 -22.25 33.78 -14.95
N LYS A 51 -21.63 33.66 -13.77
CA LYS A 51 -20.48 32.76 -13.54
C LYS A 51 -20.80 31.29 -13.80
N LEU A 52 -21.94 30.81 -13.32
CA LEU A 52 -22.37 29.43 -13.55
C LEU A 52 -22.63 29.18 -15.03
N LYS A 53 -23.25 30.14 -15.73
CA LYS A 53 -23.46 30.06 -17.18
C LYS A 53 -22.14 29.99 -17.95
N THR A 54 -21.14 30.80 -17.59
CA THR A 54 -19.81 30.74 -18.22
C THR A 54 -19.14 29.41 -17.93
N LEU A 55 -19.18 28.94 -16.69
CA LEU A 55 -18.60 27.65 -16.31
C LEU A 55 -19.25 26.47 -17.06
N ILE A 56 -20.58 26.48 -17.19
CA ILE A 56 -21.31 25.47 -17.97
C ILE A 56 -20.90 25.52 -19.44
N ALA A 57 -20.74 26.71 -20.03
CA ALA A 57 -20.31 26.86 -21.40
C ALA A 57 -18.87 26.32 -21.60
N ASP A 58 -17.97 26.62 -20.66
CA ASP A 58 -16.58 26.14 -20.68
C ASP A 58 -16.51 24.61 -20.54
N ILE A 59 -17.24 24.04 -19.59
CA ILE A 59 -17.31 22.58 -19.41
C ILE A 59 -17.89 21.91 -20.65
N LYS A 60 -18.95 22.46 -21.25
CA LYS A 60 -19.52 21.93 -22.49
C LYS A 60 -18.52 21.97 -23.64
N ARG A 61 -17.77 23.06 -23.77
CA ARG A 61 -16.70 23.19 -24.76
C ARG A 61 -15.62 22.12 -24.56
N HIS A 62 -15.16 21.92 -23.32
CA HIS A 62 -14.19 20.86 -23.01
C HIS A 62 -14.74 19.47 -23.33
N ILE A 63 -16.00 19.19 -22.99
CA ILE A 63 -16.63 17.91 -23.34
C ILE A 63 -16.65 17.72 -24.86
N THR A 64 -16.99 18.76 -25.64
CA THR A 64 -16.99 18.64 -27.10
C THR A 64 -15.60 18.47 -27.70
N GLU A 65 -14.58 19.14 -27.14
CA GLU A 65 -13.19 18.99 -27.57
C GLU A 65 -12.68 17.57 -27.28
N GLU A 66 -12.91 17.05 -26.07
CA GLU A 66 -12.54 15.69 -25.68
C GLU A 66 -13.32 14.63 -26.47
N THR A 67 -14.59 14.88 -26.78
CA THR A 67 -15.39 13.94 -27.60
C THR A 67 -14.87 13.91 -29.03
N ALA A 68 -14.56 15.06 -29.63
CA ALA A 68 -13.99 15.11 -30.97
C ALA A 68 -12.62 14.42 -31.05
N GLN A 69 -11.74 14.64 -30.06
CA GLN A 69 -10.46 13.92 -29.98
C GLN A 69 -10.65 12.41 -29.85
N ARG A 70 -11.65 11.98 -29.06
CA ARG A 70 -11.96 10.55 -28.94
C ARG A 70 -12.49 9.96 -30.24
N ASP A 71 -13.31 10.69 -30.99
CA ASP A 71 -13.83 10.26 -32.29
C ASP A 71 -12.67 10.16 -33.31
N GLU A 72 -11.74 11.13 -33.33
CA GLU A 72 -10.53 11.08 -34.17
C GLU A 72 -9.63 9.88 -33.82
N ASP A 73 -9.42 9.60 -32.54
CA ASP A 73 -8.66 8.44 -32.07
C ASP A 73 -9.35 7.12 -32.46
N ASP A 74 -10.67 7.05 -32.35
CA ASP A 74 -11.46 5.87 -32.72
C ASP A 74 -11.42 5.64 -34.24
N GLU A 75 -11.50 6.69 -35.07
CA GLU A 75 -11.30 6.61 -36.53
C GLU A 75 -9.89 6.11 -36.89
N MET A 76 -8.85 6.61 -36.22
CA MET A 76 -7.47 6.13 -36.43
C MET A 76 -7.27 4.68 -35.98
N LEU A 77 -7.95 4.24 -34.92
CA LEU A 77 -7.91 2.85 -34.46
C LEU A 77 -8.61 1.92 -35.46
N GLU A 78 -9.78 2.31 -35.98
CA GLU A 78 -10.51 1.55 -37.00
C GLU A 78 -9.71 1.40 -38.30
N ASP A 79 -9.01 2.45 -38.76
CA ASP A 79 -8.13 2.39 -39.95
C ASP A 79 -6.96 1.40 -39.75
N ASN A 80 -6.46 1.27 -38.52
CA ASN A 80 -5.48 0.27 -38.13
C ASN A 80 -6.08 -1.12 -37.83
N GLY A 81 -7.38 -1.30 -38.05
CA GLY A 81 -8.11 -2.55 -37.80
C GLY A 81 -8.24 -2.91 -36.32
N MET A 82 -8.12 -1.94 -35.42
CA MET A 82 -8.22 -2.10 -33.98
C MET A 82 -9.52 -1.47 -33.47
N ASP A 83 -10.29 -2.21 -32.67
CA ASP A 83 -11.47 -1.68 -31.98
C ASP A 83 -11.09 -1.28 -30.55
N ARG A 84 -11.47 -0.07 -30.14
CA ARG A 84 -11.24 0.45 -28.79
C ARG A 84 -11.89 -0.41 -27.72
N GLN A 85 -13.09 -0.91 -27.97
CA GLN A 85 -13.78 -1.76 -27.02
C GLN A 85 -13.00 -3.06 -26.81
N ALA A 86 -12.55 -3.69 -27.90
CA ALA A 86 -11.65 -4.84 -27.83
C ALA A 86 -10.32 -4.52 -27.11
N LEU A 87 -9.76 -3.32 -27.27
CA LEU A 87 -8.53 -2.90 -26.58
C LEU A 87 -8.74 -2.75 -25.06
N LEU A 88 -9.86 -2.17 -24.64
CA LEU A 88 -10.22 -2.04 -23.23
C LEU A 88 -10.45 -3.41 -22.58
N GLU A 89 -11.12 -4.33 -23.29
CA GLU A 89 -11.32 -5.71 -22.84
C GLU A 89 -9.99 -6.47 -22.74
N ALA A 90 -9.10 -6.30 -23.71
CA ALA A 90 -7.75 -6.87 -23.67
C ALA A 90 -6.93 -6.31 -22.49
N HIS A 91 -7.02 -5.00 -22.25
CA HIS A 91 -6.36 -4.36 -21.12
C HIS A 91 -6.87 -4.89 -19.76
N GLU A 92 -8.19 -5.04 -19.60
CA GLU A 92 -8.76 -5.61 -18.38
C GLU A 92 -8.32 -7.06 -18.17
N ARG A 93 -8.30 -7.86 -19.25
CA ARG A 93 -7.81 -9.24 -19.23
C ARG A 93 -6.35 -9.31 -18.81
N LEU A 94 -5.49 -8.49 -19.40
CA LEU A 94 -4.06 -8.44 -19.10
C LEU A 94 -3.82 -7.99 -17.65
N LEU A 95 -4.56 -7.00 -17.15
CA LEU A 95 -4.47 -6.60 -15.74
C LEU A 95 -4.82 -7.75 -14.80
N LYS A 96 -5.90 -8.49 -15.09
CA LYS A 96 -6.28 -9.68 -14.31
C LYS A 96 -5.17 -10.74 -14.36
N GLU A 97 -4.59 -11.00 -15.53
CA GLU A 97 -3.50 -11.95 -15.71
C GLU A 97 -2.26 -11.54 -14.91
N THR A 98 -1.81 -10.28 -15.02
CA THR A 98 -0.68 -9.75 -14.25
C THR A 98 -0.92 -9.88 -12.75
N THR A 99 -2.10 -9.51 -12.25
CA THR A 99 -2.40 -9.66 -10.82
C THR A 99 -2.44 -11.12 -10.35
N SER A 100 -2.77 -12.06 -11.23
CA SER A 100 -2.71 -13.49 -10.93
C SER A 100 -1.27 -13.99 -10.90
N LEU A 101 -0.46 -13.60 -11.88
CA LEU A 101 0.95 -13.95 -11.97
C LEU A 101 1.75 -13.36 -10.80
N ASP A 102 1.45 -12.13 -10.38
CA ASP A 102 2.09 -11.50 -9.22
C ASP A 102 1.78 -12.27 -7.92
N LYS A 103 0.55 -12.77 -7.76
CA LYS A 103 0.17 -13.63 -6.63
C LYS A 103 0.91 -14.96 -6.66
N GLU A 104 1.02 -15.55 -7.84
CA GLU A 104 1.75 -16.81 -8.04
C GLU A 104 3.25 -16.63 -7.76
N LEU A 105 3.87 -15.56 -8.27
CA LEU A 105 5.25 -15.18 -7.98
C LEU A 105 5.49 -14.92 -6.50
N ALA A 106 4.56 -14.25 -5.81
CA ALA A 106 4.63 -14.07 -4.36
C ALA A 106 4.61 -15.43 -3.62
N GLY A 107 3.89 -16.42 -4.14
CA GLY A 107 3.92 -17.81 -3.65
C GLY A 107 5.29 -18.49 -3.81
N TYR A 108 6.03 -18.16 -4.86
CA TYR A 108 7.39 -18.66 -5.11
C TYR A 108 8.49 -17.84 -4.43
N SER A 109 8.17 -16.82 -3.64
CA SER A 109 9.15 -15.97 -2.94
C SER A 109 10.08 -16.75 -1.99
N GLY A 110 9.67 -17.93 -1.53
CA GLY A 110 10.51 -18.84 -0.72
C GLY A 110 11.50 -19.70 -1.54
N SER A 111 11.40 -19.68 -2.87
CA SER A 111 12.17 -20.51 -3.80
C SER A 111 13.06 -19.66 -4.71
N ASP A 112 13.65 -18.58 -4.18
CA ASP A 112 14.69 -17.82 -4.90
C ASP A 112 15.84 -18.80 -5.23
N PRO A 113 16.16 -19.03 -6.52
CA PRO A 113 17.26 -19.89 -6.92
C PRO A 113 18.59 -19.50 -6.25
N THR A 114 18.76 -18.22 -5.95
CA THR A 114 19.95 -17.69 -5.27
C THR A 114 20.00 -18.17 -3.81
N GLU A 115 18.88 -18.14 -3.09
CA GLU A 115 18.81 -18.63 -1.71
C GLU A 115 18.92 -20.16 -1.64
N VAL A 116 18.39 -20.87 -2.64
CA VAL A 116 18.55 -22.33 -2.77
C VAL A 116 20.03 -22.67 -2.94
N LEU A 117 20.72 -22.04 -3.90
CA LEU A 117 22.16 -22.25 -4.11
C LEU A 117 22.99 -21.88 -2.88
N ARG A 118 22.62 -20.82 -2.17
CA ARG A 118 23.28 -20.41 -0.92
C ARG A 118 23.14 -21.51 0.15
N LYS A 119 21.94 -22.05 0.34
CA LYS A 119 21.66 -23.15 1.28
C LYS A 119 22.37 -24.43 0.88
N GLU A 120 22.42 -24.78 -0.41
CA GLU A 120 23.16 -25.96 -0.89
C GLU A 120 24.65 -25.86 -0.56
N LYS A 121 25.26 -24.68 -0.78
CA LYS A 121 26.66 -24.45 -0.42
C LYS A 121 26.91 -24.53 1.09
N GLU A 122 25.99 -24.01 1.90
CA GLU A 122 26.05 -24.07 3.37
C GLU A 122 25.95 -25.51 3.86
N ILE A 123 25.02 -26.30 3.31
CA ILE A 123 24.88 -27.73 3.61
C ILE A 123 26.15 -28.49 3.23
N GLN A 124 26.74 -28.20 2.06
CA GLN A 124 27.98 -28.86 1.66
C GLN A 124 29.12 -28.55 2.64
N SER A 125 29.29 -27.29 3.04
CA SER A 125 30.31 -26.92 4.03
C SER A 125 30.11 -27.64 5.36
N LEU A 126 28.86 -27.74 5.84
CA LEU A 126 28.55 -28.45 7.09
C LEU A 126 28.82 -29.95 7.00
N LYS A 127 28.60 -30.56 5.83
CA LYS A 127 28.96 -31.95 5.58
C LYS A 127 30.47 -32.15 5.60
N ASP A 128 31.21 -31.29 4.89
CA ASP A 128 32.68 -31.36 4.86
C ASP A 128 33.26 -31.21 6.28
N ASP A 129 32.71 -30.30 7.10
CA ASP A 129 33.12 -30.12 8.50
C ASP A 129 32.79 -31.37 9.34
N ALA A 130 31.62 -31.96 9.17
CA ALA A 130 31.21 -33.17 9.89
C ALA A 130 32.08 -34.39 9.53
N GLU A 131 32.42 -34.55 8.25
CA GLU A 131 33.38 -35.57 7.79
C GLU A 131 34.76 -35.35 8.42
N GLN A 132 35.24 -34.10 8.43
CA GLN A 132 36.52 -33.78 9.06
C GLN A 132 36.55 -34.10 10.57
N PHE A 133 35.47 -33.79 11.30
CA PHE A 133 35.37 -34.14 12.72
C PHE A 133 35.32 -35.65 12.93
N THR A 134 34.64 -36.37 12.04
CA THR A 134 34.59 -37.84 12.06
C THR A 134 36.00 -38.43 11.88
N ASP A 135 36.75 -37.96 10.88
CA ASP A 135 38.13 -38.38 10.64
C ASP A 135 39.04 -38.08 11.84
N ASN A 136 38.89 -36.91 12.46
CA ASN A 136 39.66 -36.54 13.64
C ASN A 136 39.36 -37.47 14.83
N LEU A 137 38.10 -37.81 15.06
CA LEU A 137 37.69 -38.75 16.10
C LEU A 137 38.29 -40.14 15.86
N GLU A 138 38.27 -40.60 14.62
CA GLU A 138 38.86 -41.88 14.21
C GLU A 138 40.38 -41.91 14.39
N CYS A 139 41.07 -40.81 14.10
CA CYS A 139 42.50 -40.66 14.37
C CYS A 139 42.80 -40.75 15.88
N ILE A 140 42.03 -40.05 16.71
CA ILE A 140 42.18 -40.10 18.18
C ILE A 140 41.91 -41.51 18.69
N ARG A 141 40.85 -42.17 18.22
CA ARG A 141 40.54 -43.55 18.57
C ARG A 141 41.70 -44.49 18.25
N SER A 142 42.27 -44.35 17.06
CA SER A 142 43.41 -45.17 16.62
C SER A 142 44.64 -44.96 17.50
N TYR A 143 44.95 -43.70 17.84
CA TYR A 143 46.03 -43.36 18.75
C TYR A 143 45.82 -43.94 20.17
N LEU A 144 44.60 -43.87 20.70
CA LEU A 144 44.26 -44.45 22.00
C LEU A 144 44.40 -45.97 22.00
N LEU A 145 44.04 -46.63 20.89
CA LEU A 145 44.21 -48.07 20.72
C LEU A 145 45.70 -48.45 20.72
N ASP A 146 46.54 -47.70 20.01
CA ASP A 146 47.98 -47.94 19.98
C ASP A 146 48.64 -47.75 21.36
N LEU A 147 48.15 -46.78 22.16
CA LEU A 147 48.70 -46.48 23.48
C LEU A 147 48.29 -47.50 24.56
N THR A 148 47.04 -47.93 24.55
CA THR A 148 46.46 -48.80 25.60
C THR A 148 46.57 -50.29 25.26
N ASN A 149 46.56 -50.62 23.97
CA ASN A 149 46.43 -51.98 23.44
C ASN A 149 45.20 -52.74 23.99
N ASP A 150 44.20 -52.01 24.51
CA ASP A 150 42.96 -52.53 25.08
C ASP A 150 41.75 -51.99 24.31
N ARG A 151 41.17 -52.85 23.47
CA ARG A 151 40.02 -52.50 22.63
C ARG A 151 38.75 -52.23 23.43
N GLU A 152 38.55 -52.89 24.57
CA GLU A 152 37.35 -52.72 25.37
C GLU A 152 37.37 -51.37 26.07
N GLN A 153 38.53 -50.97 26.60
CA GLN A 153 38.69 -49.67 27.23
C GLN A 153 38.49 -48.51 26.23
N VAL A 154 39.05 -48.62 25.02
CA VAL A 154 38.85 -47.61 23.97
C VAL A 154 37.39 -47.55 23.52
N ALA A 155 36.71 -48.69 23.38
CA ALA A 155 35.29 -48.73 23.03
C ALA A 155 34.41 -48.05 24.10
N LEU A 156 34.71 -48.27 25.39
CA LEU A 156 34.05 -47.61 26.51
C LEU A 156 34.22 -46.08 26.47
N VAL A 157 35.44 -45.61 26.19
CA VAL A 157 35.72 -44.18 26.05
C VAL A 157 34.92 -43.60 24.89
N MET A 158 34.99 -44.21 23.71
CA MET A 158 34.26 -43.74 22.52
C MET A 158 32.74 -43.75 22.71
N GLN A 159 32.19 -44.78 23.35
CA GLN A 159 30.76 -44.85 23.65
C GLN A 159 30.34 -43.80 24.69
N SER A 160 31.20 -43.47 25.66
CA SER A 160 30.92 -42.40 26.62
C SER A 160 30.96 -41.00 26.00
N THR A 161 31.77 -40.79 24.96
CA THR A 161 31.93 -39.48 24.28
C THR A 161 30.96 -39.28 23.13
N CYS A 162 30.72 -40.32 22.32
CA CYS A 162 29.93 -40.27 21.10
C CYS A 162 28.50 -40.83 21.29
N GLY A 163 28.21 -41.46 22.42
CA GLY A 163 26.90 -42.03 22.72
C GLY A 163 26.46 -43.09 21.70
N ASP A 164 25.21 -42.98 21.25
CA ASP A 164 24.58 -43.91 20.30
C ASP A 164 25.13 -43.81 18.87
N GLU A 165 25.95 -42.79 18.58
CA GLU A 165 26.60 -42.63 17.26
C GLU A 165 27.82 -43.54 17.08
N TYR A 166 28.35 -44.11 18.17
CA TYR A 166 29.44 -45.07 18.14
C TYR A 166 28.93 -46.48 18.45
N ILE A 167 29.12 -47.40 17.51
CA ILE A 167 28.76 -48.80 17.63
C ILE A 167 30.02 -49.61 17.97
N PRO A 168 30.09 -50.26 19.15
CA PRO A 168 31.25 -51.07 19.53
C PRO A 168 31.52 -52.17 18.50
N GLY A 169 32.73 -52.17 17.92
CA GLY A 169 33.16 -53.13 16.90
C GLY A 169 32.91 -52.70 15.45
N GLU A 170 32.01 -51.75 15.21
CA GLU A 170 31.70 -51.22 13.86
C GLU A 170 32.24 -49.79 13.66
N GLY A 171 32.33 -48.96 14.71
CA GLY A 171 32.84 -47.59 14.64
C GLY A 171 31.75 -46.52 14.71
N LEU A 172 32.05 -45.31 14.25
CA LEU A 172 31.06 -44.24 14.11
C LEU A 172 30.09 -44.56 12.96
N LYS A 173 28.81 -44.19 13.11
CA LYS A 173 27.81 -44.30 12.03
C LYS A 173 28.18 -43.38 10.86
N GLU A 174 27.89 -43.82 9.63
CA GLU A 174 28.03 -42.96 8.46
C GLU A 174 26.97 -41.85 8.42
N LEU A 175 27.37 -40.70 7.86
CA LEU A 175 26.59 -39.46 7.74
C LEU A 175 25.55 -39.49 6.61
#